data_AF-A0A1V5L8P1-F1
#
_entry.id   AF-A0A1V5L8P1-F1
#
_cell.length_a   1.000
_cell.length_b   1.000
_cell.length_c   1.000
_cell.angle_alpha   90.00
_cell.angle_beta   90.00
_cell.angle_gamma   90.00
#
_symmetry.space_group_name_H-M   'P 1'
#
loop_
_entity.id
_entity.type
_entity.pdbx_description
1 polymer ?
#
loop_
_entity_poly.entity_id
_entity_poly.type
_entity_poly.pdbx_seq_one_letter_code
_entity_poly.pdbx_strand_id
1 'polypeptide(L)'
;MDIVNAYEQLGSYRAAAQLCGTTHKTVRRLIERRSAGEEVMQYRPRPKATDPYLALIEAKVRSTDGRISAKRLLPQAQAAGYTGSARSFRRAVAEVKALHRKERRVYRPWVCVPGEHLVFDWGQEGEVHIFCAVLAFSRYRFVRFATNERRETTLALLAECL
;
A
#
# COMPACT_ATOMS: atom_id res chain seq x y z
N MET A 1 17.60 -17.78 -13.63
CA MET A 1 17.31 -18.20 -15.02
C MET A 1 15.99 -18.95 -15.02
N ASP A 2 15.06 -18.61 -15.93
CA ASP A 2 13.76 -19.30 -16.02
C ASP A 2 13.93 -20.74 -16.56
N ILE A 3 13.10 -21.66 -16.07
CA ILE A 3 13.14 -23.10 -16.41
C ILE A 3 12.94 -23.31 -17.92
N VAL A 4 12.08 -22.51 -18.55
CA VAL A 4 11.83 -22.65 -19.98
C VAL A 4 13.03 -22.18 -20.80
N ASN A 5 13.60 -21.02 -20.48
CA ASN A 5 14.78 -20.50 -21.16
C ASN A 5 15.99 -21.43 -20.98
N ALA A 6 16.14 -22.06 -19.81
CA ALA A 6 17.19 -23.05 -19.57
C ALA A 6 17.03 -24.30 -20.44
N TYR A 7 15.79 -24.75 -20.68
CA TYR A 7 15.54 -25.87 -21.58
C TYR A 7 15.79 -25.51 -23.05
N GLU A 8 15.35 -24.33 -23.49
CA GLU A 8 15.57 -23.87 -24.88
C GLU A 8 17.07 -23.75 -25.22
N GLN A 9 17.90 -23.34 -24.26
CA GLN A 9 19.35 -23.24 -24.48
C GLN A 9 20.10 -24.57 -24.38
N LEU A 10 19.65 -25.49 -23.51
CA LEU A 10 20.38 -26.74 -23.22
C LEU A 10 19.83 -27.97 -23.97
N GLY A 11 18.60 -27.91 -24.48
CA GLY A 11 17.94 -29.00 -25.21
C GLY A 11 17.65 -30.27 -24.38
N SER A 12 17.94 -30.28 -23.07
CA SER A 12 17.84 -31.46 -22.21
C SER A 12 17.13 -31.16 -20.90
N TYR A 13 16.12 -31.97 -20.57
CA TYR A 13 15.38 -31.85 -19.31
C TYR A 13 16.26 -32.03 -18.08
N ARG A 14 17.30 -32.89 -18.15
CA ARG A 14 18.21 -33.13 -17.02
C ARG A 14 19.21 -31.99 -16.84
N ALA A 15 19.75 -31.47 -17.95
CA ALA A 15 20.68 -30.34 -17.91
C ALA A 15 19.99 -29.07 -17.41
N ALA A 16 18.80 -28.76 -17.91
CA ALA A 16 18.00 -27.63 -17.45
C ALA A 16 17.59 -27.77 -15.97
N ALA A 17 17.26 -28.98 -15.52
CA ALA A 17 16.94 -29.23 -14.12
C ALA A 17 18.14 -29.00 -13.19
N GLN A 18 19.33 -29.44 -13.58
CA GLN A 18 20.55 -29.22 -12.82
C GLN A 18 20.91 -27.73 -12.74
N LEU A 19 20.75 -26.98 -13.84
CA LEU A 19 21.01 -25.54 -13.89
C LEU A 19 20.00 -24.73 -13.05
N CYS A 20 18.73 -25.13 -13.05
CA CYS A 20 17.66 -24.45 -12.30
C CYS A 20 17.44 -24.99 -10.88
N GLY A 21 18.23 -25.98 -10.42
CA GLY A 21 18.08 -26.57 -9.09
C GLY A 21 16.73 -27.26 -8.86
N THR A 22 16.16 -27.89 -9.89
CA THR A 22 14.87 -28.59 -9.83
C THR A 22 14.97 -30.03 -10.34
N THR A 23 13.86 -30.73 -10.53
CA THR A 23 13.85 -32.09 -11.09
C THR A 23 13.51 -32.08 -12.58
N HIS A 24 14.11 -32.98 -13.36
CA HIS A 24 13.82 -33.13 -14.80
C HIS A 24 12.35 -33.45 -15.09
N LYS A 25 11.62 -34.06 -14.14
CA LYS A 25 10.17 -34.27 -14.23
C LYS A 25 9.40 -32.94 -14.15
N THR A 26 9.85 -32.01 -13.30
CA THR A 26 9.28 -30.66 -13.21
C THR A 26 9.51 -29.88 -14.50
N VAL A 27 10.74 -29.91 -15.03
CA VAL A 27 11.07 -29.27 -16.31
C VAL A 27 10.22 -29.83 -17.44
N ARG A 28 10.20 -31.17 -17.60
CA ARG A 28 9.40 -31.85 -18.62
C ARG A 28 7.92 -31.47 -18.53
N ARG A 29 7.33 -31.53 -17.33
CA ARG A 29 5.93 -31.14 -17.09
C ARG A 29 5.65 -29.68 -17.47
N LEU A 30 6.57 -28.75 -17.18
CA LEU A 30 6.40 -27.34 -17.54
C LEU A 30 6.47 -27.11 -19.05
N ILE A 31 7.42 -27.76 -19.73
CA ILE A 31 7.60 -27.66 -21.19
C ILE A 31 6.44 -28.30 -21.95
N GLU A 32 6.00 -29.50 -21.55
CA GLU A 32 4.86 -30.19 -22.16
C GLU A 32 3.58 -29.36 -22.03
N ARG A 33 3.33 -28.77 -20.85
CA ARG A 33 2.17 -27.88 -20.62
C ARG A 33 2.22 -26.62 -21.47
N ARG A 34 3.39 -25.96 -21.55
CA ARG A 34 3.58 -24.77 -22.38
C ARG A 34 3.41 -25.09 -23.87
N SER A 35 3.90 -26.24 -24.31
CA SER A 35 3.75 -26.72 -25.70
C SER A 35 2.29 -27.05 -26.04
N ALA A 36 1.52 -27.52 -25.06
CA ALA A 36 0.08 -27.76 -25.18
C ALA A 36 -0.76 -26.47 -25.13
N GLY A 37 -0.14 -25.30 -24.95
CA GLY A 37 -0.85 -24.02 -24.80
C GLY A 37 -1.70 -23.94 -23.52
N GLU A 38 -1.47 -24.83 -22.55
CA GLU A 38 -2.15 -24.77 -21.26
C GLU A 38 -1.65 -23.55 -20.48
N GLU A 39 -2.57 -22.65 -20.12
CA GLU A 39 -2.25 -21.59 -19.17
C GLU A 39 -1.71 -22.18 -17.86
N VAL A 40 -0.73 -21.49 -17.27
CA VAL A 40 -0.21 -21.84 -15.94
C VAL A 40 -1.41 -21.96 -15.01
N MET A 41 -1.71 -23.18 -14.59
CA MET A 41 -2.84 -23.48 -13.71
C MET A 41 -2.75 -22.56 -12.50
N GLN A 42 -3.54 -21.49 -12.51
CA GLN A 42 -3.55 -20.52 -11.42
C GLN A 42 -3.99 -21.30 -10.19
N TYR A 43 -3.16 -21.29 -9.15
CA TYR A 43 -3.55 -21.86 -7.88
C TYR A 43 -4.86 -21.19 -7.45
N ARG A 44 -5.97 -21.93 -7.54
CA ARG A 44 -7.25 -21.44 -7.05
C ARG A 44 -7.25 -21.72 -5.54
N PRO A 45 -7.13 -20.68 -4.69
CA PRO A 45 -7.17 -20.90 -3.25
C PRO A 45 -8.47 -21.62 -2.90
N ARG A 46 -8.38 -22.60 -2.00
CA ARG A 46 -9.57 -23.29 -1.50
C ARG A 46 -10.51 -22.25 -0.88
N PRO A 47 -11.82 -22.31 -1.16
CA PRO A 47 -12.78 -21.40 -0.55
C PRO A 47 -12.71 -21.54 0.97
N LYS A 48 -12.57 -20.42 1.67
CA LYS A 48 -12.60 -20.37 3.12
C LYS A 48 -14.06 -20.33 3.57
N ALA A 49 -14.36 -20.91 4.73
CA ALA A 49 -15.69 -20.81 5.34
C ALA A 49 -16.15 -19.36 5.62
N THR A 50 -15.22 -18.40 5.61
CA THR A 50 -15.48 -16.97 5.77
C THR A 50 -15.91 -16.27 4.48
N ASP A 51 -15.69 -16.88 3.31
CA ASP A 51 -15.88 -16.22 2.01
C ASP A 51 -17.32 -15.74 1.77
N PRO A 52 -18.37 -16.51 2.11
CA PRO A 52 -19.76 -16.03 2.00
C PRO A 52 -20.09 -14.81 2.86
N TYR A 53 -19.27 -14.55 3.90
CA TYR A 53 -19.49 -13.47 4.86
C TYR A 53 -18.60 -12.25 4.62
N LEU A 54 -17.77 -12.26 3.57
CA LEU A 54 -16.86 -11.15 3.27
C LEU A 54 -17.61 -9.84 3.05
N ALA A 55 -18.71 -9.85 2.30
CA ALA A 55 -19.52 -8.66 2.06
C ALA A 55 -20.06 -8.04 3.37
N LEU A 56 -20.49 -8.89 4.32
CA LEU A 56 -20.94 -8.44 5.65
C LEU A 56 -19.79 -7.82 6.45
N ILE A 57 -18.60 -8.45 6.40
CA ILE A 57 -17.40 -7.95 7.08
C ILE A 57 -16.98 -6.60 6.48
N GLU A 58 -16.90 -6.50 5.17
CA GLU A 58 -16.54 -5.28 4.44
C GLU A 58 -17.49 -4.13 4.73
N ALA A 59 -18.81 -4.38 4.66
CA ALA A 59 -19.82 -3.38 4.95
C ALA A 59 -19.66 -2.81 6.37
N LYS A 60 -19.45 -3.68 7.37
CA LYS A 60 -19.28 -3.26 8.77
C LYS A 60 -17.93 -2.60 9.05
N VAL A 61 -16.86 -3.06 8.41
CA VAL A 61 -15.55 -2.42 8.49
C VAL A 61 -15.62 -1.01 7.89
N ARG A 62 -16.28 -0.84 6.73
CA ARG A 62 -16.48 0.45 6.09
C ARG A 62 -17.35 1.38 6.92
N SER A 63 -18.50 0.90 7.42
CA SER A 63 -19.44 1.72 8.21
C SER A 63 -18.86 2.20 9.54
N THR A 64 -17.85 1.50 10.06
CA THR A 64 -17.17 1.86 11.32
C THR A 64 -15.77 2.43 11.08
N ASP A 65 -15.42 2.74 9.83
CA ASP A 65 -14.17 3.38 9.49
C ASP A 65 -12.94 2.58 10.02
N GLY A 66 -13.06 1.25 9.95
CA GLY A 66 -12.06 0.28 10.41
C GLY A 66 -12.03 0.01 11.92
N ARG A 67 -12.87 0.66 12.74
CA ARG A 67 -12.81 0.59 14.20
C ARG A 67 -13.48 -0.66 14.81
N ILE A 68 -14.45 -1.29 14.14
CA ILE A 68 -15.19 -2.45 14.69
C ILE A 68 -14.28 -3.62 15.07
N SER A 69 -14.47 -4.22 16.25
CA SER A 69 -13.71 -5.41 16.64
C SER A 69 -14.32 -6.69 16.05
N ALA A 70 -13.48 -7.65 15.68
CA ALA A 70 -13.95 -8.96 15.22
C ALA A 70 -14.79 -9.69 16.28
N LYS A 71 -14.52 -9.44 17.58
CA LYS A 71 -15.31 -9.97 18.71
C LYS A 71 -16.77 -9.49 18.66
N ARG A 72 -16.99 -8.20 18.34
CA ARG A 72 -18.35 -7.63 18.21
C ARG A 72 -19.05 -8.06 16.94
N LEU A 73 -18.29 -8.33 15.88
CA LEU A 73 -18.85 -8.72 14.58
C LEU A 73 -19.18 -10.22 14.51
N LEU A 74 -18.48 -11.07 15.27
CA LEU A 74 -18.66 -12.52 15.23
C LEU A 74 -20.10 -12.97 15.52
N PRO A 75 -20.82 -12.46 16.55
CA PRO A 75 -22.22 -12.84 16.78
C PRO A 75 -23.14 -12.51 15.59
N GLN A 76 -22.88 -11.41 14.87
CA GLN A 76 -23.66 -11.02 13.69
C GLN A 76 -23.40 -11.99 12.53
N ALA A 77 -22.15 -12.42 12.35
CA ALA A 77 -21.80 -13.43 11.36
C ALA A 77 -22.39 -14.81 11.72
N GLN A 78 -22.38 -15.18 13.00
CA GLN A 78 -23.00 -16.43 13.48
C GLN A 78 -24.52 -16.43 13.26
N ALA A 79 -25.19 -15.31 13.54
CA ALA A 79 -26.61 -15.15 13.24
C ALA A 79 -26.91 -15.25 11.73
N ALA A 80 -25.95 -14.89 10.88
CA ALA A 80 -26.02 -15.07 9.43
C ALA A 80 -25.65 -16.50 8.96
N GLY A 81 -25.28 -17.41 9.86
CA GLY A 81 -24.98 -18.82 9.54
C GLY A 81 -23.49 -19.21 9.62
N TYR A 82 -22.60 -18.34 10.09
CA TYR A 82 -21.18 -18.66 10.18
C TYR A 82 -20.90 -19.70 11.29
N THR A 83 -20.50 -20.91 10.90
CA THR A 83 -20.18 -22.03 11.81
C THR A 83 -18.68 -22.26 12.01
N GLY A 84 -17.82 -21.45 11.39
CA GLY A 84 -16.37 -21.59 11.47
C GLY A 84 -15.77 -21.11 12.80
N SER A 85 -14.46 -21.33 12.97
CA SER A 85 -13.77 -20.92 14.20
C SER A 85 -13.69 -19.39 14.35
N ALA A 86 -13.70 -18.91 15.60
CA ALA A 86 -13.48 -17.50 15.92
C ALA A 86 -12.09 -17.00 15.47
N ARG A 87 -11.09 -17.89 15.40
CA ARG A 87 -9.74 -17.57 14.93
C ARG A 87 -9.74 -17.27 13.43
N SER A 88 -10.38 -18.11 12.63
CA SER A 88 -10.51 -17.90 11.19
C SER A 88 -11.26 -16.61 10.88
N PHE A 89 -12.34 -16.34 11.62
CA PHE A 89 -13.11 -15.11 11.47
C PHE A 89 -12.26 -13.86 11.77
N ARG A 90 -11.51 -13.88 12.88
CA ARG A 90 -10.58 -12.79 13.24
C ARG A 90 -9.55 -12.50 12.14
N ARG A 91 -9.04 -13.54 11.48
CA ARG A 91 -8.10 -13.39 10.35
C ARG A 91 -8.78 -12.72 9.14
N ALA A 92 -9.98 -13.16 8.76
CA ALA A 92 -10.73 -12.55 7.66
C ALA A 92 -11.01 -11.06 7.93
N VAL A 93 -11.44 -10.70 9.15
CA VAL A 93 -11.65 -9.31 9.55
C VAL A 93 -10.34 -8.50 9.49
N ALA A 94 -9.22 -9.09 9.91
CA ALA A 94 -7.92 -8.41 9.85
C ALA A 94 -7.44 -8.15 8.41
N GLU A 95 -7.65 -9.12 7.51
CA GLU A 95 -7.38 -8.99 6.06
C GLU A 95 -8.20 -7.83 5.46
N VAL A 96 -9.52 -7.81 5.69
CA VAL A 96 -10.42 -6.73 5.22
C VAL A 96 -10.04 -5.37 5.80
N LYS A 97 -9.73 -5.30 7.10
CA LYS A 97 -9.24 -4.05 7.72
C LYS A 97 -7.93 -3.56 7.11
N ALA A 98 -7.03 -4.47 6.74
CA ALA A 98 -5.77 -4.10 6.11
C ALA A 98 -5.99 -3.50 4.72
N LEU A 99 -6.89 -4.08 3.92
CA LEU A 99 -7.31 -3.52 2.63
C LEU A 99 -7.96 -2.14 2.80
N HIS A 100 -8.93 -2.03 3.72
CA HIS A 100 -9.60 -0.76 4.00
C HIS A 100 -8.62 0.36 4.41
N ARG A 101 -7.56 0.04 5.18
CA ARG A 101 -6.52 1.02 5.53
C ARG A 101 -5.71 1.50 4.32
N LYS A 102 -5.45 0.61 3.35
CA LYS A 102 -4.76 0.97 2.11
C LYS A 102 -5.63 1.87 1.26
N GLU A 103 -6.89 1.48 1.05
CA GLU A 103 -7.87 2.24 0.26
C GLU A 103 -8.21 3.60 0.87
N ARG A 104 -8.29 3.70 2.20
CA ARG A 104 -8.53 5.00 2.88
C ARG A 104 -7.45 6.04 2.60
N ARG A 105 -6.20 5.62 2.38
CA ARG A 105 -5.12 6.56 2.09
C ARG A 105 -5.21 6.99 0.63
N VAL A 106 -6.09 7.93 0.36
CA VAL A 106 -6.12 8.63 -0.93
C VAL A 106 -4.97 9.64 -0.93
N TYR A 107 -3.83 9.23 -1.50
CA TYR A 107 -2.76 10.18 -1.82
C TYR A 107 -3.19 11.01 -3.03
N ARG A 108 -3.48 12.30 -2.83
CA ARG A 108 -3.57 13.26 -3.93
C ARG A 108 -2.24 13.98 -4.02
N PRO A 109 -1.45 13.79 -5.09
CA PRO A 109 -0.22 14.56 -5.27
C PRO A 109 -0.57 16.04 -5.36
N TRP A 110 0.05 16.85 -4.52
CA TRP A 110 -0.06 18.32 -4.63
C TRP A 110 0.88 18.77 -5.76
N VAL A 111 0.28 19.17 -6.88
CA VAL A 111 1.01 19.68 -8.06
C VAL A 111 0.99 21.20 -7.98
N CYS A 112 2.15 21.81 -7.75
CA CYS A 112 2.27 23.26 -7.63
C CYS A 112 2.53 23.88 -9.00
N VAL A 113 1.89 25.01 -9.31
CA VAL A 113 2.23 25.85 -10.47
C VAL A 113 3.28 26.89 -10.07
N PRO A 114 4.25 27.25 -10.94
CA PRO A 114 5.18 28.33 -10.67
C PRO A 114 4.46 29.62 -10.23
N GLY A 115 4.87 30.20 -9.11
CA GLY A 115 4.35 31.48 -8.60
C GLY A 115 2.99 31.43 -7.90
N GLU A 116 2.25 30.31 -7.96
CA GLU A 116 0.92 30.22 -7.37
C GLU A 116 0.94 29.97 -5.85
N HIS A 117 1.98 29.27 -5.37
CA HIS A 117 2.06 28.83 -3.99
C HIS A 117 3.39 29.21 -3.34
N LEU A 118 3.31 30.08 -2.33
CA LEU A 118 4.36 30.32 -1.35
C LEU A 118 3.97 29.63 -0.03
N VAL A 119 4.82 28.74 0.47
CA VAL A 119 4.63 28.08 1.76
C VAL A 119 5.64 28.65 2.73
N PHE A 120 5.20 29.06 3.91
CA PHE A 120 6.12 29.51 4.96
C PHE A 120 5.86 28.78 6.26
N ASP A 121 6.88 28.75 7.09
CA ASP A 121 6.81 28.23 8.45
C ASP A 121 7.82 28.97 9.35
N TRP A 122 7.63 28.83 10.65
CA TRP A 122 8.54 29.35 11.67
C TRP A 122 9.30 28.20 12.35
N GLY A 123 10.59 28.40 12.56
CA GLY A 123 11.40 27.62 13.49
C GLY A 123 11.87 28.48 14.65
N GLN A 124 12.25 27.87 15.76
CA GLN A 124 12.80 28.58 16.92
C GLN A 124 14.00 27.83 17.47
N GLU A 125 15.08 28.57 17.75
CA GLU A 125 16.26 28.07 18.46
C GLU A 125 16.62 29.10 19.54
N GLY A 126 16.40 28.72 20.81
CA GLY A 126 16.52 29.66 21.93
C GLY A 126 15.57 30.84 21.81
N GLU A 127 16.10 32.07 21.87
CA GLU A 127 15.34 33.32 21.72
C GLU A 127 15.23 33.80 20.26
N VAL A 128 15.85 33.07 19.32
CA VAL A 128 15.86 33.45 17.90
C VAL A 128 14.75 32.70 17.17
N HIS A 129 13.89 33.44 16.50
CA HIS A 129 12.87 32.90 15.60
C HIS A 129 13.39 32.95 14.16
N ILE A 130 13.13 31.89 13.40
CA ILE A 130 13.61 31.68 12.04
C ILE A 130 12.39 31.59 11.13
N PHE A 131 12.16 32.61 10.33
CA PHE A 131 11.15 32.59 9.28
C PHE A 131 11.72 31.92 8.03
N CYS A 132 11.02 30.92 7.50
CA CYS A 132 11.41 30.24 6.27
C CYS A 132 10.22 30.22 5.31
N ALA A 133 10.33 30.91 4.18
CA ALA A 133 9.38 30.86 3.08
C ALA A 133 9.98 30.15 1.87
N VAL A 134 9.17 29.35 1.17
CA VAL A 134 9.59 28.51 0.06
C VAL A 134 8.57 28.57 -1.07
N LEU A 135 9.02 28.89 -2.28
CA LEU A 135 8.22 28.73 -3.48
C LEU A 135 8.02 27.24 -3.75
N ALA A 136 6.78 26.78 -3.76
CA ALA A 136 6.49 25.34 -3.74
C ALA A 136 6.99 24.61 -4.99
N PHE A 137 6.91 25.28 -6.16
CA PHE A 137 7.38 24.76 -7.45
C PHE A 137 8.91 24.70 -7.56
N SER A 138 9.59 25.85 -7.38
CA SER A 138 11.05 25.95 -7.62
C SER A 138 11.89 25.57 -6.41
N ARG A 139 11.29 25.43 -5.23
CA ARG A 139 11.95 25.23 -3.95
C ARG A 139 12.92 26.36 -3.56
N TYR A 140 12.84 27.52 -4.22
CA TYR A 140 13.59 28.72 -3.83
C TYR A 140 13.20 29.11 -2.41
N ARG A 141 14.20 29.39 -1.56
CA ARG A 141 14.02 29.64 -0.13
C ARG A 141 14.38 31.07 0.22
N PHE A 142 13.53 31.69 1.01
CA PHE A 142 13.76 32.97 1.67
C PHE A 142 13.79 32.72 3.18
N VAL A 143 14.89 33.09 3.84
CA VAL A 143 15.08 32.86 5.28
C VAL A 143 15.44 34.17 5.96
N ARG A 144 14.80 34.45 7.10
CA ARG A 144 15.04 35.62 7.94
C ARG A 144 15.01 35.24 9.41
N PHE A 145 15.78 35.96 10.21
CA PHE A 145 15.71 35.86 11.66
C PHE A 145 14.83 36.97 12.21
N ALA A 146 14.06 36.68 13.25
CA ALA A 146 13.21 37.62 13.95
C ALA A 146 13.22 37.38 15.45
N THR A 147 12.71 38.35 16.20
CA THR A 147 12.59 38.29 17.66
C THR A 147 11.24 37.79 18.15
N ASN A 148 10.27 37.59 17.25
CA ASN A 148 8.93 37.09 17.56
C ASN A 148 8.19 36.65 16.29
N GLU A 149 7.12 35.88 16.48
CA GLU A 149 6.26 35.34 15.40
C GLU A 149 4.92 36.09 15.30
N ARG A 150 4.90 37.39 15.68
CA ARG A 150 3.67 38.17 15.63
C ARG A 150 3.21 38.39 14.19
N ARG A 151 1.93 38.72 14.05
CA ARG A 151 1.29 38.97 12.76
C ARG A 151 2.00 40.07 11.98
N GLU A 152 2.37 41.16 12.63
CA GLU A 152 3.04 42.30 12.01
C GLU A 152 4.39 41.89 11.42
N THR A 153 5.20 41.18 12.20
CA THR A 153 6.49 40.63 11.77
C THR A 153 6.32 39.67 10.60
N THR A 154 5.35 38.75 10.68
CA THR A 154 5.08 37.79 9.61
C THR A 154 4.68 38.47 8.30
N LEU A 155 3.79 39.47 8.37
CA LEU A 155 3.35 40.23 7.18
C LEU A 155 4.49 41.05 6.58
N ALA A 156 5.34 41.66 7.40
CA ALA A 156 6.51 42.39 6.93
C ALA A 156 7.50 41.45 6.20
N LEU A 157 7.79 40.28 6.76
CA LEU A 157 8.68 39.29 6.16
C LEU A 157 8.10 38.67 4.88
N LEU A 158 6.77 38.50 4.80
CA LEU A 158 6.11 38.10 3.56
C LEU A 158 6.18 39.18 2.48
N ALA A 159 6.10 40.46 2.85
CA ALA A 159 6.25 41.56 1.91
C ALA A 159 7.69 41.64 1.35
N GLU A 160 8.71 41.27 2.13
CA GLU A 160 10.10 41.14 1.66
C GLU A 160 10.32 39.97 0.67
N CYS A 161 9.39 39.02 0.59
CA CYS A 161 9.48 37.89 -0.34
C CYS A 161 9.06 38.24 -1.78
N LEU A 162 8.38 39.39 -1.98
CA LEU A 162 7.94 39.91 -3.27
C LEU A 162 9.09 40.62 -4.00
#